data_AF-A0A8S0H3L6-F1
#
_entry.id   AF-A0A8S0H3L6-F1
#
_cell.length_a   1.000
_cell.length_b   1.000
_cell.length_c   1.000
_cell.angle_alpha   90.00
_cell.angle_beta   90.00
_cell.angle_gamma   90.00
#
_symmetry.space_group_name_H-M   'P 1'
#
loop_
_entity.id
_entity.type
_entity.pdbx_description
1 polymer ?
#
loop_
_entity_poly.entity_id
_entity_poly.type
_entity_poly.pdbx_seq_one_letter_code
_entity_poly.pdbx_strand_id
1 'polypeptide(L)'
;MRLNAEDPARDFFPSPGKVEQLIWPQGAGVRVDSHLYPGYAVPPYYDSLLAKLIVHGRDRGEALARARIAVEHTTLTGMASTLSLHRELLAEPWLEQADFHTGTLETWLAERRAGGVA
;
A
#
# COMPACT_ATOMS: atom_id res chain seq x y z
N MET A 1 -0.53 -6.87 -2.74
CA MET A 1 -0.48 -5.39 -2.82
C MET A 1 0.87 -4.96 -3.38
N ARG A 2 0.86 -3.98 -4.29
CA ARG A 2 2.09 -3.34 -4.81
C ARG A 2 2.36 -2.08 -3.99
N LEU A 3 3.48 -2.03 -3.29
CA LEU A 3 3.93 -0.84 -2.59
C LEU A 3 4.81 -0.04 -3.54
N ASN A 4 4.41 1.17 -3.87
CA ASN A 4 5.05 2.02 -4.87
C ASN A 4 5.57 3.31 -4.21
N ALA A 5 6.68 3.84 -4.70
CA ALA A 5 7.23 5.16 -4.39
C ALA A 5 6.41 6.25 -5.10
N GLU A 6 5.17 6.43 -4.67
CA GLU A 6 4.20 7.38 -5.20
C GLU A 6 3.46 8.02 -4.02
N ASP A 7 3.04 9.26 -4.18
CA ASP A 7 2.24 9.98 -3.20
C ASP A 7 0.75 10.02 -3.63
N PRO A 8 -0.13 9.19 -3.05
CA PRO A 8 -1.55 9.17 -3.41
C PRO A 8 -2.27 10.50 -3.17
N ALA A 9 -1.82 11.29 -2.18
CA ALA A 9 -2.42 12.59 -1.86
C ALA A 9 -2.06 13.65 -2.91
N ARG A 10 -0.97 13.45 -3.64
CA ARG A 10 -0.50 14.33 -4.73
C ARG A 10 -0.69 13.69 -6.09
N ASP A 11 -1.85 13.07 -6.31
CA ASP A 11 -2.22 12.45 -7.59
C ASP A 11 -1.19 11.42 -8.07
N PHE A 12 -0.71 10.59 -7.15
CA PHE A 12 0.29 9.53 -7.39
C PHE A 12 1.63 10.07 -7.93
N PHE A 13 1.99 11.30 -7.59
CA PHE A 13 3.27 11.87 -7.99
C PHE A 13 4.44 10.96 -7.56
N PRO A 14 5.39 10.64 -8.46
CA PRO A 14 6.54 9.82 -8.11
C PRO A 14 7.31 10.39 -6.92
N SER A 15 7.60 9.54 -5.92
CA SER A 15 8.29 9.91 -4.68
C SER A 15 9.48 8.98 -4.42
N PRO A 16 10.50 8.92 -5.31
CA PRO A 16 11.72 8.23 -5.01
C PRO A 16 12.46 8.94 -3.87
N GLY A 17 13.08 8.18 -2.97
CA GLY A 17 13.81 8.72 -1.84
C GLY A 17 14.77 7.72 -1.23
N LYS A 18 15.33 8.07 -0.07
CA LYS A 18 16.19 7.18 0.71
C LYS A 18 15.34 6.50 1.78
N VAL A 19 15.43 5.17 1.87
CA VAL A 19 14.76 4.42 2.94
C VAL A 19 15.42 4.78 4.27
N GLU A 20 14.70 5.46 5.15
CA GLU A 20 15.20 5.85 6.47
C GLU A 20 14.99 4.75 7.50
N GLN A 21 13.75 4.26 7.60
CA GLN A 21 13.38 3.11 8.42
C GLN A 21 12.59 2.11 7.58
N LEU A 22 12.83 0.83 7.85
CA LEU A 22 12.14 -0.27 7.20
C LEU A 22 11.90 -1.40 8.18
N ILE A 23 10.63 -1.73 8.40
CA ILE A 23 10.20 -2.89 9.16
C ILE A 23 9.14 -3.60 8.33
N TRP A 24 9.46 -4.80 7.85
CA TRP A 24 8.51 -5.62 7.13
C TRP A 24 7.61 -6.41 8.10
N PRO A 25 6.33 -6.62 7.76
CA PRO A 25 5.46 -7.47 8.53
C PRO A 25 5.92 -8.92 8.41
N GLN A 26 5.72 -9.68 9.48
CA GLN A 26 6.05 -11.09 9.55
C GLN A 26 4.85 -11.89 10.05
N GLY A 27 4.84 -13.19 9.82
CA GLY A 27 3.81 -14.09 10.33
C GLY A 27 3.26 -15.06 9.29
N ALA A 28 2.38 -15.95 9.74
CA ALA A 28 1.80 -16.98 8.89
C ALA A 28 0.98 -16.36 7.74
N GLY A 29 1.26 -16.79 6.52
CA GLY A 29 0.55 -16.33 5.32
C GLY A 29 0.91 -14.91 4.88
N VAL A 30 1.96 -14.29 5.43
CA VAL A 30 2.48 -12.99 4.97
C VAL A 30 3.87 -13.21 4.37
N ARG A 31 4.07 -12.70 3.15
CA ARG A 31 5.35 -12.70 2.44
C ARG A 31 5.61 -11.32 1.85
N VAL A 32 6.85 -10.87 1.94
CA VAL A 32 7.29 -9.63 1.29
C VAL A 32 8.43 -9.95 0.32
N ASP A 33 8.23 -9.56 -0.95
CA ASP A 33 9.29 -9.54 -1.95
C ASP A 33 9.70 -8.10 -2.17
N SER A 34 10.94 -7.74 -1.83
CA SER A 34 11.45 -6.38 -1.98
C SER A 34 12.96 -6.39 -2.22
N HIS A 35 13.43 -5.32 -2.86
CA HIS A 35 14.86 -5.00 -2.98
C HIS A 35 15.30 -3.94 -1.96
N LEU A 36 14.41 -3.47 -1.08
CA LEU A 36 14.70 -2.40 -0.14
C LEU A 36 15.42 -2.89 1.11
N TYR A 37 16.27 -2.02 1.65
CA TYR A 37 16.91 -2.14 2.95
C TYR A 37 17.14 -0.73 3.53
N PRO A 38 17.27 -0.55 4.87
CA PRO A 38 17.56 0.75 5.45
C PRO A 38 18.81 1.39 4.83
N GLY A 39 18.69 2.64 4.41
CA GLY A 39 19.72 3.40 3.72
C GLY A 39 19.74 3.26 2.19
N TYR A 40 18.95 2.34 1.60
CA TYR A 40 18.82 2.21 0.15
C TYR A 40 18.25 3.50 -0.47
N ALA A 41 18.89 4.01 -1.52
CA ALA A 41 18.40 5.15 -2.29
C ALA A 41 17.68 4.64 -3.54
N VAL A 42 16.36 4.86 -3.60
CA VAL A 42 15.54 4.44 -4.73
C VAL A 42 15.86 5.33 -5.94
N PRO A 43 16.34 4.78 -7.07
CA PRO A 43 16.65 5.55 -8.25
C PRO A 43 15.37 6.10 -8.92
N PRO A 44 15.38 7.35 -9.43
CA PRO A 44 14.20 7.96 -10.09
C PRO A 44 13.99 7.50 -11.54
N TYR A 45 14.86 6.61 -12.06
CA TYR A 45 14.91 6.27 -13.49
C TYR A 45 14.10 5.01 -13.86
N TYR A 46 13.53 4.32 -12.89
CA TYR A 46 12.84 3.03 -13.08
C TYR A 46 11.41 3.07 -12.54
N ASP A 47 10.69 1.95 -12.69
CA ASP A 47 9.35 1.78 -12.13
C ASP A 47 9.33 2.09 -10.62
N SER A 48 8.21 2.64 -10.15
CA SER A 48 8.03 3.07 -8.76
C SER A 48 7.87 1.89 -7.79
N LEU A 49 7.80 0.65 -8.27
CA LEU A 49 7.56 -0.53 -7.44
C LEU A 49 8.71 -0.79 -6.44
N LEU A 50 8.38 -0.69 -5.15
CA LEU A 50 9.31 -0.91 -4.03
C LEU A 50 9.25 -2.33 -3.48
N ALA A 51 8.05 -2.86 -3.36
CA ALA A 51 7.80 -4.18 -2.77
C ALA A 51 6.47 -4.77 -3.20
N LYS A 52 6.39 -6.09 -3.10
CA LYS A 52 5.13 -6.85 -3.19
C LYS A 52 4.82 -7.39 -1.80
N LEU A 53 3.76 -6.88 -1.18
CA LEU A 53 3.20 -7.43 0.04
C LEU A 53 2.13 -8.47 -0.34
N ILE A 54 2.44 -9.73 -0.09
CA ILE A 54 1.67 -10.89 -0.52
C ILE A 54 1.06 -11.53 0.72
N VAL A 55 -0.27 -11.67 0.72
CA VAL A 55 -1.02 -12.18 1.87
C VAL A 55 -1.92 -13.32 1.43
N HIS A 56 -1.95 -14.37 2.24
CA HIS A 56 -2.73 -15.58 2.04
C HIS A 56 -3.51 -15.94 3.31
N GLY A 57 -4.75 -16.40 3.12
CA GLY A 57 -5.65 -16.92 4.15
C GLY A 57 -6.46 -18.10 3.58
N ARG A 58 -7.13 -18.85 4.44
CA ARG A 58 -8.00 -19.97 4.03
C ARG A 58 -9.22 -19.51 3.24
N ASP A 59 -9.68 -18.29 3.53
CA ASP A 59 -10.76 -17.60 2.84
C ASP A 59 -10.44 -16.11 2.68
N ARG A 60 -11.36 -15.37 2.03
CA ARG A 60 -11.23 -13.93 1.80
C ARG A 60 -11.16 -13.15 3.10
N GLY A 61 -11.98 -13.50 4.09
CA GLY A 61 -12.04 -12.78 5.36
C GLY A 61 -10.71 -12.88 6.12
N GLU A 62 -10.14 -14.07 6.21
CA GLU A 62 -8.83 -14.29 6.83
C GLU A 62 -7.71 -13.59 6.05
N ALA A 63 -7.73 -13.62 4.71
CA ALA A 63 -6.74 -12.92 3.90
C ALA A 63 -6.81 -11.40 4.10
N LEU A 64 -8.01 -10.82 4.15
CA LEU A 64 -8.20 -9.38 4.42
C LEU A 64 -7.78 -9.00 5.84
N ALA A 65 -8.13 -9.81 6.85
CA ALA A 65 -7.73 -9.58 8.24
C ALA A 65 -6.20 -9.59 8.39
N ARG A 66 -5.52 -10.56 7.78
CA ARG A 66 -4.05 -10.61 7.74
C ARG A 66 -3.45 -9.45 6.96
N ALA A 67 -4.10 -9.01 5.88
CA ALA A 67 -3.63 -7.88 5.08
C ALA A 67 -3.67 -6.58 5.88
N ARG A 68 -4.75 -6.33 6.63
CA ARG A 68 -4.88 -5.18 7.56
C ARG A 68 -3.74 -5.14 8.57
N ILE A 69 -3.48 -6.26 9.25
CA ILE A 69 -2.37 -6.38 10.22
C ILE A 69 -1.03 -6.15 9.51
N ALA A 70 -0.82 -6.74 8.34
CA ALA A 70 0.44 -6.62 7.61
C ALA A 70 0.73 -5.18 7.20
N VAL A 71 -0.25 -4.42 6.69
CA VAL A 71 -0.05 -3.00 6.34
C VAL A 71 0.15 -2.13 7.57
N GLU A 72 -0.51 -2.42 8.69
CA GLU A 72 -0.34 -1.69 9.95
C GLU A 72 1.07 -1.90 10.53
N HIS A 73 1.56 -3.14 10.51
CA HIS A 73 2.89 -3.50 11.00
C HIS A 73 4.03 -3.22 10.00
N THR A 74 3.73 -2.73 8.80
CA THR A 74 4.75 -2.27 7.85
C THR A 74 5.20 -0.86 8.22
N THR A 75 6.49 -0.67 8.50
CA THR A 75 7.10 0.66 8.59
C THR A 75 7.98 0.89 7.36
N LEU A 76 7.73 1.97 6.64
CA LEU A 76 8.56 2.46 5.54
C LEU A 76 8.56 3.99 5.61
N THR A 77 9.72 4.59 5.85
CA THR A 77 9.89 6.04 5.97
C THR A 77 11.01 6.57 5.06
N GLY A 78 11.05 7.89 4.87
CA GLY A 78 12.01 8.57 4.00
C GLY A 78 11.50 8.84 2.57
N MET A 79 10.30 8.38 2.24
CA MET A 79 9.56 8.75 1.03
C MET A 79 8.05 8.52 1.20
N ALA A 80 7.23 9.14 0.36
CA ALA A 80 5.81 8.79 0.27
C ALA A 80 5.65 7.44 -0.43
N SER A 81 4.60 6.69 -0.07
CA SER A 81 4.30 5.44 -0.75
C SER A 81 2.82 5.13 -0.75
N THR A 82 2.40 4.23 -1.64
CA THR A 82 1.03 3.70 -1.69
C THR A 82 0.64 2.86 -0.47
N LEU A 83 1.52 2.67 0.52
CA LEU A 83 1.21 1.96 1.76
C LEU A 83 0.04 2.60 2.52
N SER A 84 -0.04 3.94 2.56
CA SER A 84 -1.17 4.65 3.18
C SER A 84 -2.48 4.34 2.46
N LEU A 85 -2.48 4.42 1.13
CA LEU A 85 -3.64 4.08 0.31
C LEU A 85 -4.11 2.64 0.57
N HIS A 86 -3.19 1.65 0.64
CA HIS A 86 -3.60 0.27 0.95
C HIS A 86 -4.24 0.13 2.32
N ARG A 87 -3.79 0.87 3.35
CA ARG A 87 -4.44 0.88 4.68
C ARG A 87 -5.87 1.37 4.60
N GLU A 88 -6.09 2.43 3.83
CA GLU A 88 -7.41 3.03 3.65
C GLU A 88 -8.34 2.13 2.84
N LEU A 89 -7.89 1.63 1.69
CA LEU A 89 -8.69 0.72 0.85
C LEU A 89 -9.06 -0.56 1.61
N LEU A 90 -8.16 -1.08 2.45
CA LEU A 90 -8.46 -2.24 3.28
C LEU A 90 -9.59 -1.95 4.28
N ALA A 91 -9.83 -0.70 4.67
CA ALA A 91 -10.91 -0.30 5.56
C ALA A 91 -12.28 -0.19 4.90
N GLU A 92 -12.34 -0.22 3.57
CA GLU A 92 -13.57 0.05 2.83
C GLU A 92 -14.54 -1.15 2.80
N PRO A 93 -15.85 -0.93 3.06
CA PRO A 93 -16.85 -2.01 3.04
C PRO A 93 -16.99 -2.68 1.67
N TRP A 94 -16.89 -1.92 0.58
CA TRP A 94 -16.99 -2.44 -0.78
C TRP A 94 -15.88 -3.44 -1.09
N LEU A 95 -14.69 -3.29 -0.48
CA LEU A 95 -13.61 -4.26 -0.62
C LEU A 95 -13.95 -5.56 0.15
N GLU A 96 -14.47 -5.45 1.38
CA GLU A 96 -14.84 -6.62 2.18
C GLU A 96 -15.95 -7.44 1.52
N GLN A 97 -16.98 -6.76 1.01
CA GLN A 97 -18.14 -7.35 0.33
C GLN A 97 -17.85 -7.86 -1.09
N ALA A 98 -16.65 -7.57 -1.60
CA ALA A 98 -16.27 -7.85 -2.99
C ALA A 98 -17.17 -7.17 -4.04
N ASP A 99 -17.68 -5.99 -3.71
CA ASP A 99 -18.53 -5.17 -4.58
C ASP A 99 -17.70 -4.05 -5.21
N PHE A 100 -16.93 -4.40 -6.25
CA PHE A 100 -16.11 -3.43 -6.96
C PHE A 100 -15.91 -3.82 -8.43
N HIS A 101 -15.61 -2.81 -9.24
CA HIS A 101 -15.25 -2.93 -10.65
C HIS A 101 -14.04 -2.04 -10.96
N THR A 102 -13.62 -2.01 -12.22
CA THR A 102 -12.40 -1.31 -12.66
C THR A 102 -12.44 0.22 -12.53
N GLY A 103 -13.56 0.80 -12.11
CA GLY A 103 -13.72 2.25 -11.92
C GLY A 103 -13.95 2.66 -10.47
N THR A 104 -14.06 1.68 -9.55
CA THR A 104 -14.41 1.94 -8.16
C THR A 104 -13.36 2.80 -7.46
N LEU A 105 -12.07 2.57 -7.76
CA LEU A 105 -10.98 3.35 -7.16
C LEU A 105 -11.03 4.82 -7.61
N GLU A 106 -11.25 5.06 -8.90
CA GLU A 106 -11.33 6.39 -9.49
C GLU A 106 -12.50 7.18 -8.91
N THR A 107 -13.68 6.56 -8.84
CA THR A 107 -14.86 7.17 -8.21
C THR A 107 -14.60 7.48 -6.74
N TRP A 108 -14.07 6.51 -5.97
CA TRP A 108 -13.79 6.68 -4.55
C TRP A 108 -12.76 7.79 -4.27
N LEU A 109 -11.69 7.87 -5.08
CA LEU A 109 -10.70 8.95 -4.98
C LEU A 109 -11.30 10.32 -5.31
N ALA A 110 -12.15 10.40 -6.33
CA ALA A 110 -12.81 11.64 -6.72
C ALA A 110 -13.76 12.16 -5.62
N GLU A 111 -14.56 11.26 -5.03
CA GLU A 111 -15.44 11.58 -3.90
C GLU A 111 -14.67 12.08 -2.69
N ARG A 112 -13.53 11.45 -2.36
CA ARG A 112 -12.67 11.89 -1.26
C ARG A 112 -12.03 13.25 -1.47
N ARG A 113 -11.60 13.55 -2.70
CA ARG A 113 -11.06 14.88 -3.07
C ARG A 113 -12.15 15.96 -2.97
N ALA A 114 -13.39 15.63 -3.35
CA ALA A 114 -14.53 16.55 -3.23
C ALA A 114 -15.01 16.74 -1.78
N GLY A 115 -14.88 15.70 -0.94
CA GLY A 115 -15.34 15.68 0.45
C GLY A 115 -14.43 16.38 1.46
N GLY A 116 -13.23 16.82 1.07
CA GLY A 116 -12.37 17.66 1.91
C GLY A 116 -11.91 16.99 3.21
N VAL A 117 -11.16 15.89 3.12
CA VAL A 117 -10.27 15.46 4.21
C VAL A 117 -8.86 15.41 3.62
N ALA A 118 -8.12 16.50 3.85
CA ALA A 118 -6.70 16.65 3.58
C ALA A 118 -5.88 16.09 4.76
#